data_AF-A0A950GEG8-F1
#
_entry.id   AF-A0A950GEG8-F1
#
_cell.length_a   1.000
_cell.length_b   1.000
_cell.length_c   1.000
_cell.angle_alpha   90.00
_cell.angle_beta   90.00
_cell.angle_gamma   90.00
#
_symmetry.space_group_name_H-M   'P 1'
#
loop_
_entity.id
_entity.type
_entity.pdbx_description
1 polymer ?
#
loop_
_entity_poly.entity_id
_entity_poly.type
_entity_poly.pdbx_seq_one_letter_code
_entity_poly.pdbx_strand_id
1 'polypeptide(L)'
;MAKLEEAVRPALPDQRGEGVFVGRVWRPDVDGPSIVVVRGADLLDISAAYPTMRELCEALDPANAVRHAEGERIGAVDDVLANTPPDTRDRSRPWLLAPIDLQAIKAAGVTFAVSMIERVIEERARGNPDAAAAIRKTVQSLVGNDLQRLKPGSDQAEALKQVLIREGAWSQYLEVGIGPDAEIFTKSQPLSSVGTGMDAGL
;
A
#
# COMPACT_ATOMS: atom_id res chain seq x y z
N MET A 1 -25.33 1.07 -4.33
CA MET A 1 -25.36 2.39 -4.97
C MET A 1 -24.96 3.47 -3.96
N ALA A 2 -25.83 3.95 -3.05
CA ALA A 2 -25.46 4.98 -2.04
C ALA A 2 -24.21 4.65 -1.18
N LYS A 3 -24.01 3.36 -0.86
CA LYS A 3 -22.84 2.89 -0.08
C LYS A 3 -21.49 3.13 -0.77
N LEU A 4 -21.42 3.13 -2.10
CA LEU A 4 -20.15 3.32 -2.81
C LEU A 4 -19.79 4.81 -2.87
N GLU A 5 -20.76 5.68 -3.14
CA GLU A 5 -20.57 7.15 -3.07
C GLU A 5 -20.14 7.61 -1.67
N GLU A 6 -20.74 7.03 -0.61
CA GLU A 6 -20.32 7.27 0.77
C GLU A 6 -18.93 6.68 1.09
N ALA A 7 -18.60 5.50 0.55
CA ALA A 7 -17.30 4.85 0.76
C ALA A 7 -16.13 5.52 0.01
N VAL A 8 -16.44 6.31 -1.03
CA VAL A 8 -15.45 7.03 -1.82
C VAL A 8 -15.10 8.39 -1.19
N ARG A 9 -15.97 8.99 -0.36
CA ARG A 9 -15.66 10.24 0.38
C ARG A 9 -14.36 10.24 1.20
N PRO A 10 -13.96 9.16 1.91
CA PRO A 10 -12.68 9.09 2.59
C PRO A 10 -11.48 8.77 1.68
N ALA A 11 -11.62 8.78 0.35
CA ALA A 11 -10.54 8.48 -0.59
C ALA A 11 -9.34 9.47 -0.52
N LEU A 12 -9.55 10.63 0.10
CA LEU A 12 -8.49 11.60 0.36
C LEU A 12 -8.30 11.74 1.88
N PRO A 13 -7.04 11.80 2.37
CA PRO A 13 -6.77 12.01 3.78
C PRO A 13 -7.41 13.30 4.31
N ASP A 14 -7.81 13.31 5.58
CA ASP A 14 -8.40 14.49 6.22
C ASP A 14 -7.44 15.70 6.20
N GLN A 15 -6.13 15.47 6.18
CA GLN A 15 -5.09 16.49 6.09
C GLN A 15 -4.80 16.93 4.65
N ARG A 16 -5.83 17.19 3.83
CA ARG A 16 -5.69 17.60 2.42
C ARG A 16 -4.78 18.83 2.22
N GLY A 17 -4.62 19.68 3.23
CA GLY A 17 -3.78 20.88 3.19
C GLY A 17 -2.29 20.65 3.53
N GLU A 18 -1.93 19.50 4.09
CA GLU A 18 -0.58 19.25 4.59
C GLU A 18 0.30 18.49 3.59
N GLY A 19 -0.33 17.83 2.60
CA GLY A 19 0.33 16.99 1.61
C GLY A 19 0.34 17.55 0.19
N VAL A 20 1.06 16.85 -0.69
CA VAL A 20 0.96 17.01 -2.15
C VAL A 20 0.26 15.77 -2.67
N PHE A 21 -0.92 15.96 -3.27
CA PHE A 21 -1.75 14.86 -3.75
C PHE A 21 -1.76 14.84 -5.26
N VAL A 22 -1.28 13.73 -5.82
CA VAL A 22 -1.27 13.50 -7.27
C VAL A 22 -2.01 12.23 -7.62
N GLY A 23 -2.51 12.18 -8.83
CA GLY A 23 -3.25 11.04 -9.33
C GLY A 23 -3.31 11.04 -10.83
N ARG A 24 -4.23 10.22 -11.34
CA ARG A 24 -4.51 10.09 -12.76
C ARG A 24 -6.00 10.21 -12.98
N VAL A 25 -6.39 10.88 -14.05
CA VAL A 25 -7.77 10.90 -14.54
C VAL A 25 -7.82 10.47 -15.99
N TRP A 26 -8.96 9.98 -16.42
CA TRP A 26 -9.30 9.97 -17.83
C TRP A 26 -9.97 11.29 -18.18
N ARG A 27 -9.52 11.94 -19.25
CA ARG A 27 -10.06 13.18 -19.80
C ARG A 27 -10.73 12.90 -21.15
N PRO A 28 -12.07 12.96 -21.25
CA PRO A 28 -12.78 12.73 -22.51
C PRO A 28 -12.45 13.75 -23.60
N ASP A 29 -12.11 14.98 -23.22
CA ASP A 29 -11.83 16.09 -24.13
C ASP A 29 -10.49 15.94 -24.88
N VAL A 30 -9.54 15.18 -24.32
CA VAL A 30 -8.26 14.82 -24.98
C VAL A 30 -8.17 13.33 -25.31
N ASP A 31 -9.26 12.59 -25.12
CA ASP A 31 -9.36 11.14 -25.34
C ASP A 31 -8.23 10.32 -24.70
N GLY A 32 -7.86 10.64 -23.46
CA GLY A 32 -6.69 10.04 -22.85
C GLY A 32 -6.51 10.24 -21.35
N PRO A 33 -5.51 9.55 -20.76
CA PRO A 33 -5.14 9.73 -19.37
C PRO A 33 -4.32 11.01 -19.15
N SER A 34 -4.58 11.70 -18.04
CA SER A 34 -3.81 12.85 -17.58
C SER A 34 -3.27 12.64 -16.17
N ILE A 35 -2.08 13.17 -15.90
CA ILE A 35 -1.52 13.31 -14.55
C ILE A 35 -2.10 14.56 -13.90
N VAL A 36 -2.62 14.42 -12.69
CA VAL A 36 -3.29 15.51 -11.99
C VAL A 36 -2.72 15.76 -10.61
N VAL A 37 -2.88 17.00 -10.14
CA VAL A 37 -2.61 17.43 -8.77
C VAL A 37 -3.87 18.01 -8.14
N VAL A 38 -4.07 17.79 -6.84
CA VAL A 38 -5.08 18.50 -6.06
C VAL A 38 -4.51 19.83 -5.55
N ARG A 39 -5.19 20.94 -5.84
CA ARG A 39 -4.92 22.26 -5.26
C ARG A 39 -6.20 22.84 -4.67
N GLY A 40 -6.24 22.95 -3.34
CA GLY A 40 -7.49 23.30 -2.65
C GLY A 40 -8.57 22.25 -2.93
N ALA A 41 -9.67 22.66 -3.55
CA ALA A 41 -10.77 21.78 -3.94
C ALA A 41 -10.70 21.32 -5.41
N ASP A 42 -9.70 21.78 -6.18
CA ASP A 42 -9.66 21.56 -7.62
C ASP A 42 -8.61 20.50 -8.02
N LEU A 43 -8.91 19.78 -9.09
CA LEU A 43 -7.95 18.97 -9.85
C LEU A 43 -7.41 19.77 -11.03
N LEU A 44 -6.09 19.79 -11.13
CA LEU A 44 -5.38 20.42 -12.24
C LEU A 44 -4.58 19.38 -13.01
N ASP A 45 -4.68 19.42 -14.34
CA ASP A 45 -3.86 18.64 -15.26
C ASP A 45 -2.45 19.22 -15.31
N ILE A 46 -1.44 18.40 -14.99
CA ILE A 46 -0.02 18.75 -15.05
C ILE A 46 0.73 17.91 -16.09
N SER A 47 0.03 17.25 -17.01
CA SER A 47 0.60 16.34 -18.00
C SER A 47 1.58 17.02 -18.96
N ALA A 48 1.44 18.34 -19.15
CA ALA A 48 2.39 19.13 -19.93
C ALA A 48 3.80 19.14 -19.32
N ALA A 49 3.90 19.07 -17.99
CA ALA A 49 5.17 18.96 -17.28
C ALA A 49 5.55 17.50 -17.02
N TYR A 50 4.56 16.64 -16.75
CA TYR A 50 4.78 15.23 -16.39
C TYR A 50 3.80 14.31 -17.14
N PRO A 51 4.19 13.79 -18.31
CA PRO A 51 3.36 12.88 -19.10
C PRO A 51 2.96 11.58 -18.38
N THR A 52 3.73 11.13 -17.39
CA THR A 52 3.47 9.90 -16.63
C THR A 52 3.73 10.07 -15.14
N MET A 53 3.03 9.30 -14.31
CA MET A 53 3.29 9.19 -12.87
C MET A 53 4.68 8.65 -12.62
N ARG A 54 5.18 7.74 -13.47
CA ARG A 54 6.58 7.26 -13.40
C ARG A 54 7.56 8.43 -13.46
N GLU A 55 7.46 9.27 -14.49
CA GLU A 55 8.36 10.41 -14.68
C GLU A 55 8.27 11.41 -13.52
N LEU A 56 7.05 11.66 -13.03
CA LEU A 56 6.84 12.50 -11.85
C LEU A 56 7.53 11.94 -10.60
N CYS A 57 7.32 10.65 -10.30
CA CYS A 57 7.88 10.01 -9.11
C CYS A 57 9.41 9.81 -9.19
N GLU A 58 9.98 9.75 -10.39
CA GLU A 58 11.43 9.64 -10.62
C GLU A 58 12.15 10.99 -10.61
N ALA A 59 11.44 12.11 -10.48
CA ALA A 59 12.05 13.42 -10.29
C ALA A 59 12.88 13.47 -8.99
N LEU A 60 13.91 14.35 -8.95
CA LEU A 60 14.78 14.50 -7.79
C LEU A 60 14.02 14.92 -6.52
N ASP A 61 13.03 15.80 -6.69
CA ASP A 61 12.11 16.24 -5.64
C ASP A 61 10.69 16.30 -6.21
N PRO A 62 9.97 15.16 -6.24
CA PRO A 62 8.64 15.06 -6.84
C PRO A 62 7.62 16.00 -6.18
N ALA A 63 7.69 16.15 -4.85
CA ALA A 63 6.76 16.99 -4.12
C ALA A 63 6.94 18.47 -4.49
N ASN A 64 8.19 18.95 -4.53
CA ASN A 64 8.48 20.32 -4.94
C ASN A 64 8.17 20.56 -6.42
N ALA A 65 8.48 19.60 -7.29
CA ALA A 65 8.12 19.61 -8.71
C ALA A 65 6.62 19.84 -8.91
N VAL A 66 5.77 19.04 -8.27
CA VAL A 66 4.31 19.16 -8.35
C VAL A 66 3.80 20.49 -7.80
N ARG A 67 4.39 21.00 -6.71
CA ARG A 67 3.98 22.29 -6.11
C ARG A 67 4.14 23.44 -7.10
N HIS A 68 5.14 23.38 -7.98
CA HIS A 68 5.46 24.44 -8.95
C HIS A 68 4.96 24.16 -10.37
N ALA A 69 4.48 22.96 -10.67
CA ALA A 69 3.98 22.63 -12.00
C ALA A 69 2.79 23.53 -12.38
N GLU A 70 2.83 24.15 -13.56
CA GLU A 70 1.64 24.80 -14.08
C GLU A 70 0.61 23.74 -14.49
N GLY A 71 -0.67 24.05 -14.37
CA GLY A 71 -1.71 23.08 -14.73
C GLY A 71 -3.04 23.70 -15.09
N GLU A 72 -3.77 22.98 -15.93
CA GLU A 72 -5.09 23.35 -16.42
C GLU A 72 -6.16 22.82 -15.46
N ARG A 73 -7.12 23.66 -15.04
CA ARG A 73 -8.20 23.22 -14.16
C ARG A 73 -9.16 22.28 -14.89
N ILE A 74 -9.31 21.06 -14.38
CA ILE A 74 -10.25 20.05 -14.90
C ILE A 74 -11.62 20.14 -14.22
N GLY A 75 -11.64 20.47 -12.92
CA GLY A 75 -12.87 20.55 -12.13
C GLY A 75 -12.63 20.34 -10.64
N ALA A 76 -13.71 20.35 -9.85
CA ALA A 76 -13.61 20.07 -8.42
C ALA A 76 -13.31 18.58 -8.18
N VAL A 77 -12.43 18.29 -7.22
CA VAL A 77 -12.01 16.93 -6.89
C VAL A 77 -13.20 16.04 -6.52
N ASP A 78 -14.14 16.57 -5.74
CA ASP A 78 -15.31 15.84 -5.30
C ASP A 78 -16.26 15.51 -6.47
N ASP A 79 -16.34 16.37 -7.49
CA ASP A 79 -17.16 16.13 -8.70
C ASP A 79 -16.57 15.00 -9.57
N VAL A 80 -15.25 14.99 -9.75
CA VAL A 80 -14.55 13.94 -10.50
C VAL A 80 -14.60 12.61 -9.76
N LEU A 81 -14.45 12.66 -8.44
CA LEU A 81 -14.56 11.52 -7.55
C LEU A 81 -15.98 10.92 -7.59
N ALA A 82 -17.02 11.75 -7.54
CA ALA A 82 -18.41 11.33 -7.69
C ALA A 82 -18.71 10.71 -9.07
N ASN A 83 -18.04 11.18 -10.13
CA ASN A 83 -18.16 10.61 -11.48
C ASN A 83 -17.28 9.35 -11.69
N THR A 84 -16.54 8.87 -10.68
CA THR A 84 -15.61 7.75 -10.85
C THR A 84 -16.26 6.37 -10.96
N PRO A 85 -17.31 6.00 -10.20
CA PRO A 85 -17.90 4.66 -10.29
C PRO A 85 -18.35 4.28 -11.73
N PRO A 86 -18.00 3.08 -12.24
CA PRO A 86 -18.30 2.67 -13.62
C PRO A 86 -19.79 2.56 -13.92
N ASP A 87 -20.60 2.17 -12.94
CA ASP A 87 -22.04 1.96 -13.08
C ASP A 87 -22.84 3.25 -13.34
N THR A 88 -22.35 4.39 -12.83
CA THR A 88 -23.09 5.66 -12.84
C THR A 88 -22.38 6.79 -13.55
N ARG A 89 -21.13 6.59 -14.02
CA ARG A 89 -20.35 7.66 -14.63
C ARG A 89 -20.95 8.19 -15.93
N ASP A 90 -20.86 9.50 -16.08
CA ASP A 90 -21.01 10.18 -17.36
C ASP A 90 -19.67 10.14 -18.10
N ARG A 91 -19.65 9.50 -19.28
CA ARG A 91 -18.45 9.35 -20.12
C ARG A 91 -18.00 10.65 -20.79
N SER A 92 -18.82 11.70 -20.76
CA SER A 92 -18.44 13.04 -21.22
C SER A 92 -17.69 13.84 -20.15
N ARG A 93 -17.65 13.35 -18.91
CA ARG A 93 -16.99 13.99 -17.77
C ARG A 93 -15.77 13.19 -17.34
N PRO A 94 -14.75 13.83 -16.75
CA PRO A 94 -13.55 13.14 -16.27
C PRO A 94 -13.85 12.19 -15.10
N TRP A 95 -13.03 11.14 -14.94
CA TRP A 95 -13.08 10.21 -13.82
C TRP A 95 -11.67 9.79 -13.38
N LEU A 96 -11.50 9.33 -12.14
CA LEU A 96 -10.21 8.88 -11.64
C LEU A 96 -9.79 7.53 -12.25
N LEU A 97 -8.50 7.40 -12.53
CA LEU A 97 -7.84 6.15 -12.89
C LEU A 97 -7.05 5.63 -11.69
N ALA A 98 -6.51 4.40 -11.81
CA ALA A 98 -5.48 3.97 -10.88
C ALA A 98 -4.31 4.97 -10.90
N PRO A 99 -3.80 5.40 -9.73
CA PRO A 99 -2.80 6.47 -9.65
C PRO A 99 -1.45 6.04 -10.24
N ILE A 100 -1.19 4.73 -10.29
CA ILE A 100 0.03 4.12 -10.83
C ILE A 100 -0.16 3.85 -12.33
N ASP A 101 0.86 4.11 -13.14
CA ASP A 101 0.88 3.77 -14.57
C ASP A 101 1.89 2.68 -14.90
N LEU A 102 3.15 3.04 -15.06
CA LEU A 102 4.21 2.19 -15.58
C LEU A 102 5.00 1.50 -14.46
N GLN A 103 4.70 1.80 -13.20
CA GLN A 103 5.39 1.20 -12.07
C GLN A 103 4.84 -0.19 -11.78
N ALA A 104 5.75 -1.13 -11.45
CA ALA A 104 5.37 -2.40 -10.88
C ALA A 104 4.82 -2.21 -9.46
N ILE A 105 3.66 -2.80 -9.16
CA ILE A 105 3.10 -2.74 -7.81
C ILE A 105 3.79 -3.81 -6.97
N LYS A 106 4.46 -3.36 -5.93
CA LYS A 106 5.13 -4.21 -4.96
C LYS A 106 4.36 -4.20 -3.64
N ALA A 107 4.23 -5.36 -3.03
CA ALA A 107 3.88 -5.45 -1.62
C ALA A 107 5.17 -5.69 -0.84
N ALA A 108 5.53 -4.75 0.02
CA ALA A 108 6.52 -4.95 1.06
C ALA A 108 5.77 -5.46 2.30
N GLY A 109 5.99 -6.72 2.65
CA GLY A 109 5.20 -7.38 3.69
C GLY A 109 6.06 -7.98 4.78
N VAL A 110 5.87 -7.49 6.01
CA VAL A 110 6.16 -8.21 7.25
C VAL A 110 5.00 -7.98 8.24
N THR A 111 3.83 -8.55 7.97
CA THR A 111 2.62 -8.21 8.74
C THR A 111 2.25 -9.18 9.85
N PHE A 112 2.95 -10.31 9.98
CA PHE A 112 2.51 -11.36 10.90
C PHE A 112 3.65 -12.16 11.54
N ALA A 113 4.70 -11.48 12.01
CA ALA A 113 5.80 -12.14 12.75
C ALA A 113 5.26 -13.07 13.86
N VAL A 114 4.25 -12.60 14.60
CA VAL A 114 3.56 -13.37 15.64
C VAL A 114 2.88 -14.62 15.06
N SER A 115 2.12 -14.50 13.96
CA SER A 115 1.44 -15.67 13.36
C SER A 115 2.44 -16.67 12.77
N MET A 116 3.56 -16.20 12.24
CA MET A 116 4.63 -17.08 11.76
C MET A 116 5.27 -17.87 12.92
N ILE A 117 5.54 -17.21 14.05
CA ILE A 117 6.07 -17.85 15.26
C ILE A 117 5.08 -18.86 15.83
N GLU A 118 3.79 -18.51 15.94
CA GLU A 118 2.76 -19.43 16.42
C GLU A 118 2.64 -20.66 15.52
N ARG A 119 2.76 -20.51 14.20
CA ARG A 119 2.79 -21.65 13.27
C ARG A 119 4.00 -22.56 13.49
N VAL A 120 5.18 -22.00 13.78
CA VAL A 120 6.36 -22.80 14.14
C VAL A 120 6.15 -23.58 15.43
N ILE A 121 5.53 -22.93 16.44
CA ILE A 121 5.19 -23.58 17.71
C ILE A 121 4.24 -24.75 17.45
N GLU A 122 3.20 -24.57 16.64
CA GLU A 122 2.23 -25.60 16.29
C GLU A 122 2.88 -26.79 15.56
N GLU A 123 3.68 -26.51 14.52
CA GLU A 123 4.38 -27.54 13.73
C GLU A 123 5.38 -28.33 14.59
N ARG A 124 6.06 -27.68 15.54
CA ARG A 124 7.00 -28.33 16.46
C ARG A 124 6.29 -29.15 17.53
N ALA A 125 5.18 -28.63 18.06
CA ALA A 125 4.39 -29.29 19.06
C ALA A 125 3.65 -30.51 18.50
N ARG A 126 3.41 -30.57 17.18
CA ARG A 126 2.64 -31.64 16.51
C ARG A 126 1.30 -31.91 17.20
N GLY A 127 0.64 -30.85 17.65
CA GLY A 127 -0.63 -30.91 18.38
C GLY A 127 -0.52 -31.23 19.88
N ASN A 128 0.69 -31.40 20.45
CA ASN A 128 0.86 -31.58 21.89
C ASN A 128 0.79 -30.21 22.63
N PRO A 129 -0.23 -29.97 23.48
CA PRO A 129 -0.41 -28.70 24.15
C PRO A 129 0.69 -28.36 25.17
N ASP A 130 1.23 -29.36 25.88
CA ASP A 130 2.30 -29.16 26.87
C ASP A 130 3.61 -28.79 26.18
N ALA A 131 3.92 -29.44 25.06
CA ALA A 131 5.07 -29.10 24.23
C ALA A 131 4.95 -27.68 23.64
N ALA A 132 3.76 -27.32 23.14
CA ALA A 132 3.49 -25.97 22.64
C ALA A 132 3.67 -24.91 23.73
N ALA A 133 3.16 -25.16 24.94
CA ALA A 133 3.31 -24.26 26.08
C ALA A 133 4.78 -24.09 26.50
N ALA A 134 5.56 -25.18 26.51
CA ALA A 134 6.99 -25.13 26.81
C ALA A 134 7.77 -24.29 25.77
N ILE A 135 7.53 -24.51 24.47
CA ILE A 135 8.18 -23.73 23.40
C ILE A 135 7.78 -22.25 23.49
N ARG A 136 6.50 -21.96 23.71
CA ARG A 136 6.01 -20.58 23.86
C ARG A 136 6.68 -19.86 25.03
N LYS A 137 6.86 -20.54 26.16
CA LYS A 137 7.56 -19.99 27.33
C LYS A 137 9.02 -19.68 27.03
N THR A 138 9.72 -20.53 26.27
CA THR A 138 11.09 -20.27 25.80
C THR A 138 11.14 -19.06 24.88
N VAL A 139 10.21 -18.94 23.94
CA VAL A 139 10.14 -17.77 23.05
C VAL A 139 9.87 -16.48 23.84
N GLN A 140 8.93 -16.50 24.79
CA GLN A 140 8.57 -15.35 25.63
C GLN A 140 9.70 -14.90 26.55
N SER A 141 10.54 -15.81 27.06
CA SER A 141 11.66 -15.40 27.93
C SER A 141 12.74 -14.60 27.19
N LEU A 142 12.81 -14.72 25.87
CA LEU A 142 13.79 -14.05 25.00
C LEU A 142 13.27 -12.74 24.44
N VAL A 143 12.00 -12.73 24.02
CA VAL A 143 11.35 -11.58 23.37
C VAL A 143 10.69 -10.64 24.40
N GLY A 144 10.48 -11.12 25.63
CA GLY A 144 9.65 -10.49 26.64
C GLY A 144 8.20 -10.98 26.58
N ASN A 145 7.36 -10.46 27.48
CA ASN A 145 5.98 -10.93 27.66
C ASN A 145 5.04 -10.61 26.47
N ASP A 146 5.48 -9.81 25.49
CA ASP A 146 4.63 -9.31 24.41
C ASP A 146 5.29 -9.49 23.03
N LEU A 147 5.01 -10.63 22.40
CA LEU A 147 5.40 -10.96 21.03
C LEU A 147 4.88 -9.94 19.99
N GLN A 148 3.80 -9.21 20.29
CA GLN A 148 3.28 -8.18 19.38
C GLN A 148 4.21 -6.97 19.25
N ARG A 149 5.13 -6.78 20.21
CA ARG A 149 6.14 -5.72 20.17
C ARG A 149 7.43 -6.12 19.48
N LEU A 150 7.53 -7.36 18.99
CA LEU A 150 8.70 -7.82 18.26
C LEU A 150 8.83 -7.02 16.96
N LYS A 151 9.86 -6.18 16.88
CA LYS A 151 10.18 -5.42 15.67
C LYS A 151 11.13 -6.23 14.80
N PRO A 152 10.81 -6.49 13.51
CA PRO A 152 11.75 -7.10 12.58
C PRO A 152 13.09 -6.34 12.53
N GLY A 153 14.20 -7.07 12.48
CA GLY A 153 15.55 -6.51 12.48
C GLY A 153 16.03 -5.90 13.80
N SER A 154 15.27 -6.03 14.90
CA SER A 154 15.71 -5.59 16.23
C SER A 154 16.66 -6.59 16.90
N ASP A 155 17.40 -6.14 17.92
CA ASP A 155 18.25 -7.01 18.75
C ASP A 155 17.45 -8.19 19.34
N GLN A 156 16.19 -7.97 19.73
CA GLN A 156 15.30 -9.03 20.22
C GLN A 156 14.96 -10.05 19.13
N ALA A 157 14.74 -9.58 17.88
CA ALA A 157 14.46 -10.45 16.75
C ALA A 157 15.67 -11.28 16.35
N GLU A 158 16.87 -10.70 16.39
CA GLU A 158 18.12 -11.43 16.17
C GLU A 158 18.37 -12.45 17.30
N ALA A 159 18.15 -12.09 18.56
CA ALA A 159 18.27 -13.03 19.67
C ALA A 159 17.30 -14.22 19.53
N LEU A 160 16.04 -13.96 19.11
CA LEU A 160 15.05 -14.99 18.81
C LEU A 160 15.50 -15.88 17.64
N LYS A 161 15.99 -15.29 16.55
CA LYS A 161 16.54 -16.02 15.39
C LYS A 161 17.65 -16.98 15.82
N GLN A 162 18.60 -16.52 16.62
CA GLN A 162 19.70 -17.35 17.11
C GLN A 162 19.20 -18.54 17.95
N VAL A 163 18.13 -18.37 18.72
CA VAL A 163 17.51 -19.47 19.47
C VAL A 163 16.81 -20.44 18.54
N LEU A 164 16.01 -19.95 17.60
CA LEU A 164 15.34 -20.80 16.61
C LEU A 164 16.34 -21.62 15.81
N ILE A 165 17.52 -21.07 15.49
CA ILE A 165 18.61 -21.80 14.82
C ILE A 165 19.15 -22.90 15.73
N ARG A 166 19.47 -22.60 17.00
CA ARG A 166 19.99 -23.58 17.96
C ARG A 166 19.03 -24.74 18.23
N GLU A 167 17.73 -24.45 18.32
CA GLU A 167 16.67 -25.44 18.51
C GLU A 167 16.29 -26.16 17.19
N GLY A 168 16.95 -25.81 16.09
CA GLY A 168 16.68 -26.33 14.75
C GLY A 168 15.30 -25.97 14.20
N ALA A 169 14.58 -25.03 14.82
CA ALA A 169 13.24 -24.55 14.46
C ALA A 169 13.25 -23.40 13.42
N TRP A 170 14.44 -22.94 13.04
CA TRP A 170 14.62 -21.90 12.05
C TRP A 170 14.24 -22.33 10.62
N SER A 171 13.66 -21.39 9.86
CA SER A 171 13.41 -21.54 8.43
C SER A 171 13.57 -20.19 7.71
N GLN A 172 13.81 -20.21 6.40
CA GLN A 172 13.85 -18.98 5.58
C GLN A 172 12.52 -18.21 5.62
N TYR A 173 11.40 -18.91 5.86
CA TYR A 173 10.09 -18.29 6.02
C TYR A 173 10.03 -17.37 7.27
N LEU A 174 10.82 -17.64 8.30
CA LEU A 174 10.92 -16.78 9.48
C LEU A 174 11.83 -15.57 9.25
N GLU A 175 12.82 -15.67 8.36
CA GLU A 175 13.68 -14.53 8.00
C GLU A 175 12.84 -13.39 7.43
N VAL A 176 11.83 -13.71 6.62
CA VAL A 176 10.83 -12.76 6.13
C VAL A 176 10.12 -12.02 7.27
N GLY A 177 9.82 -12.75 8.35
CA GLY A 177 9.00 -12.29 9.48
C GLY A 177 9.74 -11.48 10.53
N ILE A 178 10.99 -11.83 10.82
CA ILE A 178 11.75 -11.26 11.93
C ILE A 178 13.12 -10.68 11.53
N GLY A 179 13.59 -10.98 10.31
CA GLY A 179 14.84 -10.46 9.79
C GLY A 179 14.80 -8.95 9.50
N PRO A 180 15.95 -8.34 9.20
CA PRO A 180 16.04 -6.91 8.91
C PRO A 180 15.50 -6.52 7.52
N ASP A 181 15.46 -7.48 6.59
CA ASP A 181 15.09 -7.24 5.20
C ASP A 181 13.61 -7.55 4.96
N ALA A 182 12.92 -6.61 4.29
CA ALA A 182 11.53 -6.83 3.88
C ALA A 182 11.46 -7.76 2.67
N GLU A 183 10.54 -8.73 2.71
CA GLU A 183 10.21 -9.50 1.52
C GLU A 183 9.35 -8.66 0.56
N ILE A 184 9.75 -8.67 -0.72
CA ILE A 184 9.13 -7.88 -1.77
C ILE A 184 8.46 -8.80 -2.78
N PHE A 185 7.13 -8.72 -2.84
CA PHE A 185 6.34 -9.46 -3.83
C PHE A 185 5.88 -8.54 -4.95
N THR A 186 6.04 -8.97 -6.20
CA THR A 186 5.34 -8.31 -7.33
C THR A 186 3.89 -8.73 -7.32
N LYS A 187 2.99 -7.77 -7.08
CA LYS A 187 1.54 -8.03 -6.99
C LYS A 187 0.80 -7.84 -8.30
N SER A 188 1.32 -6.99 -9.18
CA SER A 188 0.64 -6.63 -10.42
C SER A 188 1.66 -6.12 -11.44
N GLN A 189 1.37 -6.40 -12.72
CA GLN A 189 2.13 -5.89 -13.86
C GLN A 189 1.78 -4.40 -14.10
N PRO A 190 2.66 -3.62 -14.74
CA PRO A 190 2.33 -2.26 -15.16
C PRO A 190 0.96 -2.17 -15.85
N LEU A 191 0.21 -1.10 -15.60
CA LEU A 191 -1.12 -0.84 -16.15
C LEU A 191 -2.23 -1.87 -15.82
N SER A 192 -2.00 -2.81 -14.88
CA SER A 192 -3.02 -3.81 -14.50
C SER A 192 -3.75 -3.52 -13.19
N SER A 193 -3.46 -2.39 -12.54
CA SER A 193 -4.09 -2.00 -11.29
C SER A 193 -5.46 -1.37 -11.47
N VAL A 194 -6.37 -1.68 -10.55
CA VAL A 194 -7.69 -1.04 -10.47
C VAL A 194 -7.65 0.14 -9.50
N GLY A 195 -8.34 1.23 -9.86
CA GLY A 195 -8.40 2.47 -9.08
C GLY A 195 -9.57 2.51 -8.10
N THR A 196 -9.70 3.64 -7.40
CA THR A 196 -10.81 3.91 -6.47
C THR A 196 -12.17 3.73 -7.14
N GLY A 197 -13.11 3.06 -6.45
CA GLY A 197 -14.48 2.89 -6.92
C GLY A 197 -14.63 2.01 -8.16
N MET A 198 -13.57 1.31 -8.59
CA MET A 198 -13.60 0.33 -9.65
C MET A 198 -13.94 -1.06 -9.10
N ASP A 199 -14.59 -1.89 -9.90
CA ASP A 199 -14.86 -3.27 -9.55
C ASP A 199 -13.56 -4.08 -9.46
N ALA A 200 -13.43 -4.85 -8.38
CA ALA A 200 -12.28 -5.70 -8.12
C ALA A 200 -12.75 -7.07 -7.60
N GLY A 201 -12.53 -8.13 -8.38
CA GLY A 201 -12.95 -9.49 -8.06
C GLY A 201 -14.00 -10.05 -9.03
N LEU A 202 -14.51 -11.22 -8.70
CA LEU A 202 -15.65 -11.89 -9.36
C LEU A 202 -16.81 -11.97 -8.37
#